data_AF-A0A1Q7EQQ8-F1
#
_entry.id   AF-A0A1Q7EQQ8-F1
#
_cell.length_a   1.000
_cell.length_b   1.000
_cell.length_c   1.000
_cell.angle_alpha   90.00
_cell.angle_beta   90.00
_cell.angle_gamma   90.00
#
_symmetry.space_group_name_H-M   'P 1'
#
loop_
_entity.id
_entity.type
_entity.pdbx_description
1 polymer ?
#
loop_
_entity_poly.entity_id
_entity_poly.type
_entity_poly.pdbx_seq_one_letter_code
_entity_poly.pdbx_strand_id
1 'polypeptide(L)'
;MAQRIRGITDAEATGPVAEVFAASTEMLGRVANLLRIVAHSPGLAKWFLPLVAAIRQPRAGAVSSPRLRNLAVLKTSTVNGCGY
;
A
#
# COMPACT_ATOMS: atom_id res chain seq x y z
N MET A 1 -2.71 -20.10 1.90
CA MET A 1 -2.22 -20.13 0.50
C MET A 1 -0.85 -19.48 0.49
N ALA A 2 0.18 -20.10 -0.08
CA ALA A 2 1.53 -19.53 -0.06
C ALA A 2 1.65 -18.36 -1.05
N GLN A 3 2.28 -17.26 -0.64
CA GLN A 3 2.55 -16.11 -1.49
C GLN A 3 3.47 -16.51 -2.65
N ARG A 4 3.00 -16.32 -3.90
CA ARG A 4 3.74 -16.74 -5.12
C ARG A 4 4.75 -15.72 -5.61
N ILE A 5 4.48 -14.43 -5.41
CA ILE A 5 5.37 -13.33 -5.80
C ILE A 5 6.04 -12.81 -4.53
N ARG A 6 7.37 -12.95 -4.43
CA ARG A 6 8.13 -12.42 -3.31
C ARG A 6 8.17 -10.89 -3.38
N GLY A 7 7.99 -10.21 -2.25
CA GLY A 7 8.19 -8.76 -2.18
C GLY A 7 9.68 -8.41 -2.25
N ILE A 8 10.00 -7.25 -2.83
CA ILE A 8 11.35 -6.68 -2.80
C ILE A 8 11.70 -6.32 -1.34
N THR A 9 12.85 -6.78 -0.87
CA THR A 9 13.37 -6.47 0.47
C THR A 9 14.02 -5.09 0.49
N ASP A 10 14.24 -4.53 1.69
CA ASP A 10 14.88 -3.22 1.82
C ASP A 10 16.32 -3.21 1.31
N ALA A 11 17.05 -4.33 1.44
CA ALA A 11 18.41 -4.47 0.92
C ALA A 11 18.47 -4.57 -0.62
N GLU A 12 17.40 -5.05 -1.25
CA GLU A 12 17.30 -5.19 -2.72
C GLU A 12 16.72 -3.92 -3.38
N ALA A 13 16.14 -3.02 -2.60
CA ALA A 13 15.52 -1.80 -3.09
C ALA A 13 16.58 -0.84 -3.65
N THR A 14 16.49 -0.55 -4.94
CA THR A 14 17.41 0.36 -5.64
C THR A 14 16.64 1.31 -6.55
N GLY A 15 17.25 2.45 -6.89
CA GLY A 15 16.67 3.45 -7.80
C GLY A 15 15.23 3.84 -7.41
N PRO A 16 14.27 3.87 -8.35
CA PRO A 16 12.89 4.25 -8.09
C PRO A 16 12.17 3.41 -7.02
N VAL A 17 12.58 2.16 -6.79
CA VAL A 17 11.98 1.32 -5.73
C VAL A 17 12.39 1.83 -4.35
N ALA A 18 13.67 2.19 -4.17
CA ALA A 18 14.16 2.76 -2.92
C ALA A 18 13.45 4.08 -2.58
N GLU A 19 13.21 4.92 -3.58
CA GLU A 19 12.45 6.18 -3.42
C GLU A 19 11.01 5.92 -2.96
N VAL A 20 10.32 4.94 -3.55
CA VAL A 20 8.96 4.54 -3.15
C VAL A 20 8.95 4.00 -1.71
N PHE A 21 9.96 3.22 -1.31
CA PHE A 21 10.05 2.66 0.03
C PHE A 21 10.33 3.74 1.07
N ALA A 22 11.22 4.69 0.76
CA ALA A 22 11.48 5.85 1.60
C ALA A 22 10.20 6.68 1.79
N ALA A 23 9.49 7.02 0.71
CA ALA A 23 8.23 7.76 0.77
C ALA A 23 7.14 7.02 1.56
N SER A 24 7.04 5.69 1.41
CA SER A 24 6.11 4.88 2.21
C SER A 24 6.47 4.91 3.69
N THR A 25 7.75 4.86 4.02
CA THR A 25 8.22 4.89 5.41
C THR A 25 7.96 6.26 6.03
N GLU A 26 8.23 7.34 5.31
CA GLU A 26 7.93 8.70 5.75
C GLU A 26 6.42 8.89 5.99
N MET A 27 5.59 8.47 5.04
CA MET A 27 4.14 8.71 5.10
C MET A 27 3.39 7.76 6.05
N LEU A 28 3.82 6.50 6.15
CA LEU A 28 3.07 5.43 6.84
C LEU A 28 3.85 4.74 7.96
N GLY A 29 5.10 5.14 8.21
CA GLY A 29 5.99 4.53 9.21
C GLY A 29 6.53 3.15 8.83
N ARG A 30 6.18 2.62 7.65
CA ARG A 30 6.60 1.30 7.17
C ARG A 30 6.37 1.11 5.67
N VAL A 31 6.99 0.07 5.12
CA VAL A 31 6.68 -0.45 3.77
C VAL A 31 5.77 -1.68 3.90
N ALA A 32 4.53 -1.61 3.40
CA ALA A 32 3.60 -2.74 3.42
C ALA A 32 3.99 -3.85 2.43
N ASN A 33 3.73 -5.13 2.74
CA ASN A 33 4.12 -6.23 1.82
C ASN A 33 3.49 -6.10 0.44
N LEU A 34 2.25 -5.61 0.32
CA LEU A 34 1.64 -5.31 -0.97
C LEU A 34 2.47 -4.30 -1.78
N LEU A 35 2.96 -3.22 -1.16
CA LEU A 35 3.80 -2.25 -1.85
C LEU A 35 5.14 -2.87 -2.28
N ARG A 36 5.70 -3.77 -1.47
CA ARG A 36 6.90 -4.55 -1.82
C ARG A 36 6.71 -5.43 -3.05
N ILE A 37 5.49 -5.92 -3.28
CA ILE A 37 5.13 -6.70 -4.47
C ILE A 37 4.88 -5.76 -5.67
N VAL A 38 4.11 -4.69 -5.48
CA VAL A 38 3.82 -3.71 -6.55
C VAL A 38 5.10 -3.01 -7.04
N ALA A 39 6.12 -2.89 -6.18
CA ALA A 39 7.42 -2.31 -6.52
C ALA A 39 8.19 -3.05 -7.62
N HIS A 40 7.81 -4.29 -7.99
CA HIS A 40 8.28 -4.91 -9.24
C HIS A 40 7.88 -4.12 -10.49
N SER A 41 6.95 -3.17 -10.37
CA SER A 41 6.58 -2.19 -11.39
C SER A 41 6.69 -0.77 -10.82
N PRO A 42 7.90 -0.19 -10.76
CA PRO A 42 8.14 1.07 -10.04
C PRO A 42 7.30 2.24 -10.56
N GLY A 43 7.06 2.29 -11.88
CA GLY A 43 6.19 3.29 -12.48
C GLY A 43 4.74 3.24 -11.97
N LEU A 44 4.23 2.05 -11.63
CA LEU A 44 2.92 1.87 -11.02
C LEU A 44 2.96 2.14 -9.51
N ALA A 45 4.01 1.67 -8.83
CA ALA A 45 4.19 1.83 -7.39
C ALA A 45 4.19 3.31 -6.96
N LYS A 46 4.79 4.18 -7.79
CA LYS A 46 4.77 5.65 -7.63
C LYS A 46 3.36 6.22 -7.48
N TRP A 47 2.37 5.68 -8.18
CA TRP A 47 0.98 6.16 -8.14
C TRP A 47 0.12 5.42 -7.12
N PHE A 48 0.46 4.16 -6.83
CA PHE A 48 -0.30 3.33 -5.91
C PHE A 48 -0.28 3.88 -4.47
N LEU A 49 0.89 4.32 -4.00
CA LEU A 49 1.04 4.84 -2.63
C LEU A 49 0.18 6.11 -2.38
N PRO A 50 0.22 7.15 -3.24
CA PRO A 50 -0.70 8.30 -3.15
C PRO A 50 -2.18 7.92 -3.23
N LEU A 51 -2.56 6.95 -4.08
CA LEU A 51 -3.95 6.48 -4.16
C LEU A 51 -4.41 5.90 -2.82
N VAL A 52 -3.59 5.04 -2.18
CA VAL A 52 -3.88 4.48 -0.86
C VAL A 52 -3.99 5.59 0.18
N ALA A 53 -3.12 6.60 0.13
CA ALA A 53 -3.17 7.74 1.03
C ALA A 53 -4.47 8.53 0.88
N ALA A 54 -4.86 8.89 -0.35
CA ALA A 54 -6.09 9.62 -0.63
C ALA A 54 -7.34 8.89 -0.12
N ILE A 55 -7.34 7.55 -0.20
CA ILE A 55 -8.45 6.70 0.25
C ILE A 55 -8.43 6.48 1.77
N ARG A 56 -7.28 6.41 2.44
CA ARG A 56 -7.24 5.94 3.84
C ARG A 56 -6.86 7.01 4.85
N GLN A 57 -6.09 8.02 4.45
CA GLN A 57 -5.62 9.06 5.34
C GLN A 57 -6.66 10.18 5.50
N PRO A 58 -6.70 10.83 6.68
CA PRO A 58 -7.51 12.01 6.86
C PRO A 58 -6.99 13.15 5.98
N ARG A 59 -7.89 13.93 5.38
CA ARG A 59 -7.59 15.16 4.62
C ARG A 59 -6.68 14.99 3.39
N ALA A 60 -6.48 13.76 2.92
CA ALA A 60 -5.62 13.47 1.76
C ALA A 60 -6.37 13.29 0.43
N GLY A 61 -7.71 13.32 0.43
CA GLY A 61 -8.49 13.21 -0.80
C GLY A 61 -9.97 12.93 -0.56
N ALA A 62 -10.32 11.80 0.07
CA ALA A 62 -11.74 11.46 0.25
C ALA A 62 -12.41 12.29 1.36
N VAL A 63 -13.66 12.67 1.10
CA VAL A 63 -14.49 13.51 1.99
C VAL A 63 -15.20 12.72 3.10
N SER A 64 -15.31 11.40 2.97
CA SER A 64 -15.92 10.55 3.98
C SER A 64 -14.98 10.31 5.17
N SER A 65 -15.54 10.00 6.33
CA SER A 65 -14.74 9.78 7.54
C SER A 65 -13.75 8.61 7.35
N PRO A 66 -12.50 8.72 7.85
CA PRO A 66 -11.52 7.62 7.77
C PRO A 66 -12.04 6.32 8.40
N ARG A 67 -12.84 6.44 9.48
CA ARG A 67 -13.50 5.29 10.14
C ARG A 67 -14.44 4.56 9.20
N LEU A 68 -15.33 5.27 8.50
CA LEU A 68 -16.28 4.65 7.56
C LEU A 68 -15.55 3.95 6.41
N ARG A 69 -14.52 4.58 5.85
CA ARG A 69 -13.72 4.01 4.77
C ARG A 69 -12.99 2.73 5.21
N ASN A 70 -12.40 2.72 6.40
CA ASN A 70 -11.77 1.52 6.94
C ASN A 70 -12.79 0.40 7.23
N LEU A 71 -14.01 0.73 7.70
CA LEU A 71 -15.08 -0.27 7.85
C LEU A 71 -15.52 -0.86 6.50
N ALA A 72 -15.62 -0.04 5.46
CA ALA A 72 -15.91 -0.50 4.10
C ALA A 72 -14.81 -1.45 3.59
N VAL A 73 -13.53 -1.12 3.81
CA VAL A 73 -12.40 -2.00 3.49
C VAL A 73 -12.53 -3.34 4.21
N LEU A 74 -12.76 -3.33 5.53
CA LEU A 74 -12.90 -4.56 6.31
C LEU A 74 -14.07 -5.41 5.83
N LYS A 75 -15.26 -4.81 5.64
CA LYS A 75 -16.45 -5.52 5.16
C LYS A 75 -16.20 -6.17 3.81
N THR A 76 -15.62 -5.44 2.85
CA THR A 76 -15.31 -5.95 1.52
C THR A 76 -14.29 -7.08 1.59
N SER A 77 -13.22 -6.94 2.39
CA SER A 77 -12.23 -8.00 2.58
C SER A 77 -12.85 -9.26 3.20
N THR A 78 -13.72 -9.13 4.20
CA THR A 78 -14.41 -10.27 4.82
C THR A 78 -15.32 -10.99 3.84
N VAL A 79 -16.13 -10.25 3.07
CA VAL A 79 -17.05 -10.85 2.07
C VAL A 79 -16.27 -11.57 0.97
N ASN A 80 -15.08 -11.06 0.61
CA ASN A 80 -14.21 -11.67 -0.40
C ASN A 80 -13.27 -12.76 0.16
N GLY A 81 -13.32 -13.07 1.46
CA GLY A 81 -12.41 -14.05 2.08
C GLY A 81 -10.93 -13.66 1.98
N CYS A 82 -10.62 -12.37 1.96
CA CYS A 82 -9.25 -11.86 1.83
C CYS A 82 -8.50 -11.98 3.16
N GLY A 83 -7.70 -13.04 3.31
CA GLY A 83 -6.87 -13.33 4.49
C GLY A 83 -5.41 -12.88 4.35
N TYR A 84 -5.18 -11.76 3.66
CA TYR A 84 -3.86 -11.13 3.56
C TYR A 84 -3.36 -10.63 4.93
#